data_AF-A0A9C9W3Y8-F1
#
_entry.id   AF-A0A9C9W3Y8-F1
#
_cell.length_a   1.000
_cell.length_b   1.000
_cell.length_c   1.000
_cell.angle_alpha   90.00
_cell.angle_beta   90.00
_cell.angle_gamma   90.00
#
_symmetry.space_group_name_H-M   'P 1'
#
loop_
_entity.id
_entity.type
_entity.pdbx_description
1 polymer ?
#
loop_
_entity_poly.entity_id
_entity_poly.type
_entity_poly.pdbx_seq_one_letter_code
_entity_poly.pdbx_strand_id
1 'polypeptide(L)'
;MMSFARGRRIHRMLAALMAASCACLHAYATPPPGSLDATPSSTPPQDEYAYDQVVAEIPLARAATAGAALAVVNVALHEARRRAQQQLCAGRWSPSGPVRRQDGPRRPKQPTTMSGKSHWYLQTLREARPLACNGSSRAQFFMEMSRYLPDWIRLRPAGQLTAFSHGDTVLPVLPRQAGTTGFRLSSRSPDP
;
A
#
# COMPACT_ATOMS: atom_id res chain seq x y z
N MET A 1 25.87 16.40 -57.15
CA MET A 1 26.87 15.71 -56.30
C MET A 1 27.51 16.73 -55.37
N MET A 2 27.04 16.86 -54.13
CA MET A 2 27.80 17.50 -53.06
C MET A 2 27.50 16.78 -51.75
N SER A 3 28.60 16.37 -51.12
CA SER A 3 28.71 15.49 -49.97
C SER A 3 28.82 16.34 -48.71
N PHE A 4 27.98 16.10 -47.71
CA PHE A 4 28.14 16.68 -46.37
C PHE A 4 28.17 15.57 -45.32
N ALA A 5 29.37 15.04 -45.12
CA ALA A 5 29.76 14.27 -43.95
C ALA A 5 30.35 15.23 -42.92
N ARG A 6 29.65 15.53 -41.81
CA ARG A 6 30.23 16.14 -40.59
C ARG A 6 29.20 16.09 -39.47
N GLY A 7 29.50 15.37 -38.40
CA GLY A 7 28.64 15.39 -37.21
C GLY A 7 28.85 14.29 -36.16
N ARG A 8 29.87 13.43 -36.25
CA ARG A 8 30.19 12.43 -35.21
C ARG A 8 31.36 12.89 -34.34
N ARG A 9 31.19 13.95 -33.54
CA ARG A 9 32.18 14.39 -32.53
C ARG A 9 31.56 14.99 -31.27
N ILE A 10 30.43 14.45 -30.79
CA ILE A 10 29.82 14.91 -29.51
C ILE A 10 29.74 13.76 -28.48
N HIS A 11 30.04 12.51 -28.85
CA HIS A 11 29.88 11.34 -27.97
C HIS A 11 31.11 10.91 -27.15
N ARG A 12 32.11 11.78 -26.93
CA ARG A 12 33.32 11.37 -26.16
C ARG A 12 33.68 12.25 -24.96
N MET A 13 32.86 13.22 -24.57
CA MET A 13 33.15 14.10 -23.41
C MET A 13 32.18 13.94 -22.21
N LEU A 14 31.42 12.85 -22.13
CA LEU A 14 30.42 12.64 -21.06
C LEU A 14 30.67 11.37 -20.23
N ALA A 15 31.91 10.87 -20.21
CA ALA A 15 32.29 9.64 -19.49
C ALA A 15 33.31 9.87 -18.35
N ALA A 16 33.55 11.11 -17.91
CA ALA A 16 34.63 11.43 -16.96
C ALA A 16 34.18 12.16 -15.67
N LEU A 17 32.88 12.16 -15.34
CA LEU A 17 32.36 12.98 -14.23
C LEU A 17 31.30 12.24 -13.40
N MET A 18 31.55 10.99 -12.99
CA MET A 18 30.76 10.30 -11.96
C MET A 18 31.62 9.28 -11.17
N ALA A 19 32.85 9.66 -10.81
CA ALA A 19 33.72 8.86 -9.94
C ALA A 19 34.31 9.74 -8.83
N ALA A 20 33.46 10.44 -8.08
CA ALA A 20 33.89 11.18 -6.90
C ALA A 20 32.70 11.45 -5.98
N SER A 21 32.34 10.49 -5.13
CA SER A 21 31.62 10.69 -3.87
C SER A 21 31.60 9.38 -3.09
N CYS A 22 32.77 8.99 -2.61
CA CYS A 22 32.92 8.00 -1.55
C CYS A 22 33.22 8.76 -0.26
N ALA A 23 32.69 8.23 0.85
CA ALA A 23 32.95 8.61 2.24
C ALA A 23 32.33 9.91 2.75
N CYS A 24 31.18 9.77 3.43
CA CYS A 24 30.99 10.39 4.74
C CYS A 24 29.96 9.60 5.57
N LEU A 25 30.42 9.16 6.74
CA LEU A 25 29.67 8.98 7.99
C LEU A 25 28.86 7.69 8.18
N HIS A 26 29.58 6.71 8.75
CA HIS A 26 29.04 5.84 9.80
C HIS A 26 28.64 6.70 11.02
N ALA A 27 27.37 6.66 11.43
CA ALA A 27 26.95 6.66 12.82
C ALA A 27 25.43 6.46 12.93
N TYR A 28 25.02 5.72 13.97
CA TYR A 28 23.66 5.47 14.47
C TYR A 28 22.85 4.40 13.70
N ALA A 29 22.19 3.43 14.33
CA ALA A 29 22.04 3.07 15.74
C ALA A 29 21.69 1.57 15.81
N THR A 30 22.21 0.88 16.81
CA THR A 30 21.83 -0.49 17.18
C THR A 30 20.35 -0.50 17.55
N PRO A 31 19.46 -1.24 16.88
CA PRO A 31 18.10 -1.40 17.36
C PRO A 31 18.13 -2.28 18.63
N PRO A 32 17.37 -1.96 19.69
CA PRO A 32 17.24 -2.85 20.82
C PRO A 32 16.54 -4.15 20.39
N PRO A 33 16.90 -5.31 20.95
CA PRO A 33 16.12 -6.53 20.80
C PRO A 33 14.84 -6.40 21.63
N GLY A 34 13.84 -5.73 21.09
CA GLY A 34 12.48 -5.73 21.60
C GLY A 34 11.77 -6.98 21.09
N SER A 35 11.61 -7.97 21.97
CA SER A 35 10.76 -9.14 21.76
C SER A 35 9.35 -8.69 21.35
N LEU A 36 8.95 -8.98 20.11
CA LEU A 36 7.57 -8.85 19.67
C LEU A 36 6.84 -10.15 20.00
N ASP A 37 6.45 -10.32 21.27
CA ASP A 37 5.31 -11.17 21.61
C ASP A 37 4.05 -10.45 21.13
N ALA A 38 3.78 -10.60 19.84
CA ALA A 38 2.54 -10.16 19.22
C ALA A 38 1.43 -11.13 19.63
N THR A 39 0.90 -10.95 20.83
CA THR A 39 -0.43 -11.48 21.17
C THR A 39 -1.40 -10.91 20.14
N PRO A 40 -2.15 -11.74 19.38
CA PRO A 40 -3.09 -11.24 18.40
C PRO A 40 -4.27 -10.61 19.15
N SER A 41 -4.20 -9.30 19.39
CA SER A 41 -5.32 -8.52 19.91
C SER A 41 -6.42 -8.51 18.84
N SER A 42 -7.56 -9.09 19.18
CA SER A 42 -8.67 -9.44 18.29
C SER A 42 -9.63 -8.28 17.96
N THR A 43 -9.28 -7.05 18.38
CA THR A 43 -10.00 -5.83 18.05
C THR A 43 -9.10 -5.01 17.11
N PRO A 44 -9.54 -4.63 15.88
CA PRO A 44 -8.79 -3.65 15.11
C PRO A 44 -8.68 -2.40 16.01
N PRO A 45 -7.46 -1.93 16.34
CA PRO A 45 -7.31 -0.81 17.25
C PRO A 45 -8.14 0.35 16.68
N GLN A 46 -8.94 1.03 17.51
CA GLN A 46 -9.79 2.15 17.06
C GLN A 46 -8.98 3.22 16.30
N ASP A 47 -7.67 3.29 16.53
CA ASP A 47 -6.70 4.08 15.79
C ASP A 47 -6.61 3.78 14.28
N GLU A 48 -6.97 2.58 13.80
CA GLU A 48 -6.87 2.24 12.38
C GLU A 48 -7.79 3.06 11.46
N TYR A 49 -8.83 3.69 12.03
CA TYR A 49 -9.71 4.61 11.31
C TYR A 49 -9.16 6.04 11.28
N ALA A 50 -8.16 6.38 12.10
CA ALA A 50 -7.48 7.68 12.05
C ALA A 50 -6.48 7.80 10.87
N TYR A 51 -6.21 6.69 10.19
CA TYR A 51 -5.21 6.60 9.12
C TYR A 51 -5.82 6.26 7.76
N ASP A 52 -5.16 6.75 6.71
CA ASP A 52 -5.40 6.29 5.36
C ASP A 52 -4.83 4.90 5.18
N GLN A 53 -5.70 3.96 4.87
CA GLN A 53 -5.35 2.57 4.71
C GLN A 53 -5.31 2.20 3.23
N VAL A 54 -4.24 1.50 2.86
CA VAL A 54 -4.12 0.79 1.58
C VAL A 54 -3.99 -0.69 1.88
N VAL A 55 -4.82 -1.51 1.25
CA VAL A 55 -4.73 -2.97 1.31
C VAL A 55 -4.50 -3.49 -0.10
N ALA A 56 -3.49 -4.33 -0.30
CA ALA A 56 -3.20 -4.95 -1.58
C ALA A 56 -3.06 -6.47 -1.46
N GLU A 57 -3.75 -7.19 -2.33
CA GLU A 57 -3.70 -8.65 -2.49
C GLU A 57 -3.07 -8.99 -3.85
N ILE A 58 -1.76 -8.79 -3.97
CA ILE A 58 -1.03 -8.84 -5.25
C ILE A 58 -0.93 -10.29 -5.76
N PRO A 59 -1.48 -10.62 -6.95
CA PRO A 59 -1.34 -11.95 -7.53
C PRO A 59 0.13 -12.35 -7.73
N LEU A 60 0.49 -13.61 -7.44
CA LEU A 60 1.87 -14.08 -7.65
C LEU A 60 2.35 -13.96 -9.10
N ALA A 61 1.43 -14.03 -10.07
CA ALA A 61 1.73 -13.81 -11.49
C ALA A 61 2.23 -12.38 -11.78
N ARG A 62 1.96 -11.39 -10.92
CA ARG A 62 2.43 -10.00 -11.07
C ARG A 62 3.76 -9.74 -10.38
N ALA A 63 4.11 -10.54 -9.37
CA ALA A 63 5.30 -10.34 -8.57
C ALA A 63 5.84 -11.65 -8.03
N ALA A 64 7.03 -12.04 -8.51
CA ALA A 64 7.71 -13.27 -8.05
C ALA A 64 8.26 -13.15 -6.63
N THR A 65 8.57 -11.93 -6.16
CA THR A 65 9.20 -11.67 -4.86
C THR A 65 8.46 -10.60 -4.07
N ALA A 66 8.68 -10.54 -2.76
CA ALA A 66 8.11 -9.51 -1.89
C ALA A 66 8.54 -8.09 -2.32
N GLY A 67 9.81 -7.91 -2.72
CA GLY A 67 10.31 -6.63 -3.23
C GLY A 67 9.61 -6.19 -4.52
N ALA A 68 9.41 -7.12 -5.46
CA ALA A 68 8.64 -6.85 -6.68
C ALA A 68 7.18 -6.49 -6.35
N ALA A 69 6.56 -7.18 -5.39
CA ALA A 69 5.19 -6.89 -4.97
C ALA A 69 5.06 -5.47 -4.39
N LEU A 70 6.01 -5.06 -3.54
CA LEU A 70 6.04 -3.70 -3.00
C LEU A 70 6.23 -2.65 -4.10
N ALA A 71 7.14 -2.90 -5.04
CA ALA A 71 7.38 -2.00 -6.17
C ALA A 71 6.12 -1.84 -7.03
N VAL A 72 5.47 -2.95 -7.40
CA VAL A 72 4.23 -2.95 -8.19
C VAL A 72 3.11 -2.15 -7.50
N VAL A 73 2.95 -2.28 -6.19
CA VAL A 73 1.98 -1.48 -5.42
C VAL A 73 2.33 0.01 -5.47
N ASN A 74 3.59 0.35 -5.22
CA ASN A 74 4.02 1.76 -5.20
C ASN A 74 3.86 2.43 -6.57
N VAL A 75 4.16 1.72 -7.66
CA VAL A 75 3.93 2.20 -9.03
C VAL A 75 2.44 2.42 -9.28
N ALA A 76 1.60 1.42 -8.97
CA ALA A 76 0.15 1.54 -9.17
C ALA A 76 -0.46 2.71 -8.37
N LEU A 77 -0.07 2.87 -7.10
CA LEU A 77 -0.51 3.99 -6.25
C LEU A 77 -0.03 5.33 -6.78
N HIS A 78 1.22 5.41 -7.25
CA HIS A 78 1.78 6.64 -7.81
C HIS A 78 1.04 7.06 -9.08
N GLU A 79 0.81 6.13 -10.00
CA GLU A 79 0.08 6.39 -11.24
C GLU A 79 -1.37 6.80 -10.98
N ALA A 80 -2.08 6.07 -10.12
CA ALA A 80 -3.46 6.38 -9.77
C ALA A 80 -3.58 7.76 -9.12
N ARG A 81 -2.68 8.10 -8.20
CA ARG A 81 -2.61 9.43 -7.57
C ARG A 81 -2.38 10.52 -8.61
N ARG A 82 -1.41 10.32 -9.51
CA ARG A 82 -1.09 11.30 -10.56
C ARG A 82 -2.31 11.57 -11.44
N ARG A 83 -3.06 10.53 -11.83
CA ARG A 83 -4.29 10.68 -12.64
C ARG A 83 -5.40 11.39 -11.86
N ALA A 84 -5.63 11.03 -10.60
CA ALA A 84 -6.62 11.72 -9.76
C ALA A 84 -6.27 13.20 -9.54
N GLN A 85 -4.98 13.52 -9.35
CA GLN A 85 -4.50 14.91 -9.26
C GLN A 85 -4.72 15.68 -10.57
N GLN A 86 -4.48 15.04 -11.71
CA GLN A 86 -4.76 15.65 -13.01
C GLN A 86 -6.24 15.99 -13.16
N GLN A 87 -7.14 15.08 -12.76
CA GLN A 87 -8.59 15.29 -12.88
C GLN A 87 -9.16 16.30 -11.89
N LEU A 88 -8.79 16.20 -10.61
CA LEU A 88 -9.43 16.96 -9.53
C LEU A 88 -8.67 18.21 -9.12
N CYS A 89 -7.35 18.22 -9.33
CA CYS A 89 -6.47 19.25 -8.79
C CYS A 89 -5.79 20.10 -9.88
N ALA A 90 -6.16 19.92 -11.16
CA ALA A 90 -5.47 20.49 -12.31
C ALA A 90 -3.95 20.19 -12.31
N GLY A 91 -3.59 18.98 -11.86
CA GLY A 91 -2.20 18.55 -11.74
C GLY A 91 -1.44 19.13 -10.55
N ARG A 92 -2.07 19.94 -9.69
CA ARG A 92 -1.44 20.39 -8.44
C ARG A 92 -1.16 19.20 -7.53
N TRP A 93 0.01 19.25 -6.91
CA TRP A 93 0.45 18.19 -6.02
C TRP A 93 -0.33 18.22 -4.71
N SER A 94 -0.89 17.07 -4.32
CA SER A 94 -1.46 16.87 -3.00
C SER A 94 -0.47 16.14 -2.08
N PRO A 95 -0.23 16.63 -0.86
CA PRO A 95 0.57 15.92 0.12
C PRO A 95 -0.04 14.58 0.45
N SER A 96 0.85 13.61 0.67
CA SER A 96 0.53 12.32 1.28
C SER A 96 1.24 12.26 2.62
N GLY A 97 0.54 11.88 3.68
CA GLY A 97 1.20 11.76 4.97
C GLY A 97 2.22 10.61 5.00
N PRO A 98 3.12 10.64 6.00
CA PRO A 98 4.09 9.59 6.21
C PRO A 98 3.41 8.24 6.42
N VAL A 99 4.11 7.17 6.03
CA VAL A 99 3.72 5.80 6.41
C VAL A 99 3.95 5.64 7.91
N ARG A 100 2.88 5.29 8.64
CA ARG A 100 2.92 5.03 10.09
C ARG A 100 3.13 3.56 10.38
N ARG A 101 2.53 2.69 9.57
CA ARG A 101 2.67 1.23 9.68
C ARG A 101 2.62 0.61 8.29
N GLN A 102 3.47 -0.38 8.08
CA GLN A 102 3.46 -1.21 6.88
C GLN A 102 3.62 -2.67 7.27
N ASP A 103 2.66 -3.48 6.84
CA ASP A 103 2.57 -4.90 7.13
C ASP A 103 2.70 -5.68 5.82
N GLY A 104 3.84 -6.36 5.63
CA GLY A 104 4.17 -7.08 4.39
C GLY A 104 5.02 -6.26 3.41
N PRO A 105 5.20 -6.74 2.16
CA PRO A 105 4.48 -7.85 1.54
C PRO A 105 4.83 -9.22 2.13
N ARG A 106 3.82 -10.03 2.42
CA ARG A 106 3.98 -11.41 2.92
C ARG A 106 3.02 -12.36 2.22
N ARG A 107 3.36 -13.65 2.15
CA ARG A 107 2.41 -14.67 1.70
C ARG A 107 1.55 -15.09 2.91
N PRO A 108 0.23 -14.86 2.90
CA PRO A 108 -0.62 -15.30 4.00
C PRO A 108 -0.65 -16.83 4.06
N LYS A 109 -0.67 -17.37 5.29
CA LYS A 109 -0.67 -18.83 5.53
C LYS A 109 -1.97 -19.50 5.06
N GLN A 110 -3.06 -18.74 5.00
CA GLN A 110 -4.35 -19.16 4.48
C GLN A 110 -4.81 -18.19 3.40
N PRO A 111 -5.55 -18.64 2.38
CA PRO A 111 -6.09 -17.75 1.37
C PRO A 111 -6.98 -16.69 2.03
N THR A 112 -6.67 -15.41 1.83
CA THR A 112 -7.61 -14.34 2.19
C THR A 112 -8.76 -14.30 1.18
N THR A 113 -9.83 -13.63 1.59
CA THR A 113 -11.20 -13.78 1.10
C THR A 113 -11.44 -13.43 -0.37
N MET A 114 -10.50 -12.81 -1.10
CA MET A 114 -10.82 -12.22 -2.41
C MET A 114 -10.62 -13.15 -3.61
N SER A 115 -9.84 -14.24 -3.51
CA SER A 115 -9.62 -15.10 -4.68
C SER A 115 -9.38 -16.58 -4.42
N GLY A 116 -9.13 -17.00 -3.17
CA GLY A 116 -8.69 -18.37 -2.89
C GLY A 116 -7.33 -18.75 -3.51
N LYS A 117 -6.70 -17.83 -4.26
CA LYS A 117 -5.45 -18.01 -4.98
C LYS A 117 -4.30 -17.47 -4.14
N SER A 118 -3.11 -18.04 -4.34
CA SER A 118 -1.89 -17.54 -3.73
C SER A 118 -1.59 -16.11 -4.20
N HIS A 119 -1.27 -15.24 -3.26
CA HIS A 119 -0.99 -13.83 -3.49
C HIS A 119 -0.03 -13.30 -2.41
N TRP A 120 0.51 -12.11 -2.64
CA TRP A 120 1.16 -11.31 -1.60
C TRP A 120 0.13 -10.41 -0.93
N TYR A 121 0.16 -10.33 0.39
CA TYR A 121 -0.62 -9.38 1.16
C TYR A 121 0.25 -8.22 1.63
N LEU A 122 -0.20 -7.00 1.40
CA LEU A 122 0.39 -5.77 1.91
C LEU A 122 -0.72 -4.89 2.50
N GLN A 123 -0.46 -4.32 3.68
CA GLN A 123 -1.28 -3.28 4.26
C GLN A 123 -0.40 -2.10 4.67
N THR A 124 -0.84 -0.89 4.38
CA THR A 124 -0.13 0.34 4.75
C THR A 124 -1.09 1.31 5.38
N LEU A 125 -0.71 1.85 6.53
CA LEU A 125 -1.41 2.95 7.21
C LEU A 125 -0.58 4.21 7.05
N ARG A 126 -1.21 5.28 6.58
CA ARG A 126 -0.59 6.59 6.38
C ARG A 126 -1.33 7.64 7.19
N GLU A 127 -0.59 8.60 7.73
CA GLU A 127 -1.17 9.76 8.38
C GLU A 127 -2.04 10.53 7.37
N ALA A 128 -3.27 10.88 7.76
CA ALA A 128 -4.11 11.71 6.92
C ALA A 128 -3.53 13.13 6.89
N ARG A 129 -3.42 13.70 5.69
CA ARG A 129 -3.05 15.11 5.50
C ARG A 129 -4.16 15.85 4.76
N PRO A 130 -4.35 17.16 5.04
CA PRO A 130 -5.28 17.98 4.28
C PRO A 130 -4.95 17.93 2.79
N LEU A 131 -5.99 17.86 1.95
CA LEU A 131 -5.84 17.88 0.51
C LEU A 131 -5.51 19.31 0.08
N ALA A 132 -4.37 19.50 -0.60
CA ALA A 132 -3.99 20.80 -1.17
C ALA A 132 -4.63 21.03 -2.55
N CYS A 133 -5.93 20.75 -2.68
CA CYS A 133 -6.69 20.94 -3.91
C CYS A 133 -7.95 21.75 -3.63
N ASN A 134 -8.11 22.89 -4.30
CA ASN A 134 -9.30 23.73 -4.15
C ASN A 134 -10.54 23.00 -4.71
N GLY A 135 -11.63 22.96 -3.93
CA GLY A 135 -12.94 22.49 -4.39
C GLY A 135 -13.15 20.97 -4.40
N SER A 136 -12.13 20.17 -4.07
CA SER A 136 -12.27 18.72 -3.95
C SER A 136 -12.12 18.26 -2.51
N SER A 137 -13.03 17.41 -2.04
CA SER A 137 -12.91 16.77 -0.74
C SER A 137 -11.92 15.60 -0.79
N ARG A 138 -11.43 15.22 0.39
CA ARG A 138 -10.54 14.05 0.54
C ARG A 138 -11.22 12.76 0.09
N ALA A 139 -12.51 12.60 0.41
CA ALA A 139 -13.30 11.46 -0.03
C ALA A 139 -13.42 11.41 -1.55
N GLN A 140 -13.68 12.54 -2.21
CA GLN A 140 -13.71 12.64 -3.68
C GLN A 140 -12.35 12.27 -4.28
N PHE A 141 -11.25 12.73 -3.69
CA PHE A 141 -9.91 12.39 -4.16
C PHE A 141 -9.61 10.89 -4.10
N PHE A 142 -9.90 10.24 -2.98
CA PHE A 142 -9.67 8.80 -2.82
C PHE A 142 -10.61 7.95 -3.67
N MET A 143 -11.87 8.38 -3.83
CA MET A 143 -12.83 7.76 -4.74
C MET A 143 -12.31 7.83 -6.19
N GLU A 144 -11.88 9.00 -6.66
CA GLU A 144 -11.32 9.18 -8.00
C GLU A 144 -10.01 8.40 -8.18
N MET A 145 -9.12 8.41 -7.19
CA MET A 145 -7.89 7.60 -7.21
C MET A 145 -8.21 6.11 -7.34
N SER A 146 -9.25 5.62 -6.67
CA SER A 146 -9.63 4.21 -6.72
C SER A 146 -10.06 3.73 -8.11
N ARG A 147 -10.59 4.63 -8.98
CA ARG A 147 -10.96 4.31 -10.37
C ARG A 147 -9.77 3.90 -11.23
N TYR A 148 -8.58 4.37 -10.89
CA TYR A 148 -7.35 4.08 -11.61
C TYR A 148 -6.53 2.96 -10.98
N LEU A 149 -6.99 2.44 -9.83
CA LEU A 149 -6.33 1.33 -9.18
C LEU A 149 -6.82 0.00 -9.75
N PRO A 150 -5.94 -1.01 -9.79
CA PRO A 150 -6.34 -2.35 -10.14
C PRO A 150 -7.15 -3.01 -9.01
N ASP A 151 -7.90 -4.04 -9.38
CA ASP A 151 -8.79 -4.84 -8.52
C ASP A 151 -8.15 -5.39 -7.24
N TRP A 152 -6.87 -5.66 -7.29
CA TRP A 152 -6.09 -6.14 -6.17
C TRP A 152 -5.62 -5.05 -5.19
N ILE A 153 -5.94 -3.77 -5.38
CA ILE A 153 -5.70 -2.69 -4.41
C ILE A 153 -7.03 -2.07 -3.96
N ARG A 154 -7.18 -1.87 -2.66
CA ARG A 154 -8.30 -1.15 -2.04
C ARG A 154 -7.79 -0.01 -1.17
N LEU A 155 -8.52 1.10 -1.17
CA LEU A 155 -8.20 2.28 -0.36
C LEU A 155 -9.29 2.52 0.67
N ARG A 156 -8.93 2.87 1.91
CA ARG A 156 -9.88 3.38 2.90
C ARG A 156 -9.34 4.68 3.47
N PRO A 157 -9.93 5.83 3.15
CA PRO A 157 -9.51 7.09 3.77
C PRO A 157 -9.82 7.08 5.27
N ALA A 158 -8.93 7.67 6.07
CA ALA A 158 -9.19 8.01 7.46
C ALA A 158 -10.56 8.70 7.67
N GLY A 159 -11.22 8.33 8.76
CA GLY A 159 -12.56 8.79 9.15
C GLY A 159 -13.70 8.10 8.40
N GLN A 160 -13.41 7.17 7.47
CA GLN A 160 -14.43 6.44 6.73
C GLN A 160 -14.42 4.96 7.11
N LEU A 161 -15.62 4.39 7.31
CA LEU A 161 -15.79 2.95 7.49
C LEU A 161 -15.71 2.22 6.14
N THR A 162 -16.03 2.89 5.05
CA THR A 162 -16.07 2.30 3.71
C THR A 162 -14.71 2.34 3.03
N ALA A 163 -14.36 1.25 2.35
CA ALA A 163 -13.23 1.21 1.44
C ALA A 163 -13.71 1.48 0.01
N PHE A 164 -12.78 1.84 -0.88
CA PHE A 164 -13.01 2.13 -2.29
C PHE A 164 -12.15 1.21 -3.16
N SER A 165 -12.76 0.68 -4.22
CA SER A 165 -12.11 -0.14 -5.26
C SER A 165 -12.77 0.15 -6.60
N HIS A 166 -11.99 0.49 -7.63
CA HIS A 166 -12.47 0.89 -8.96
C HIS A 166 -13.57 1.97 -9.01
N GLY A 167 -13.59 2.88 -8.03
CA GLY A 167 -14.62 3.91 -7.95
C GLY A 167 -15.90 3.48 -7.23
N ASP A 168 -15.99 2.22 -6.79
CA ASP A 168 -17.11 1.71 -6.01
C ASP A 168 -16.79 1.66 -4.52
N THR A 169 -17.83 1.89 -3.72
CA THR A 169 -17.80 1.71 -2.27
C THR A 169 -17.88 0.22 -1.95
N VAL A 170 -16.85 -0.32 -1.30
CA VAL A 170 -16.82 -1.70 -0.81
C VAL A 170 -16.84 -1.71 0.72
N LEU A 171 -17.63 -2.61 1.29
CA LEU A 171 -17.60 -2.85 2.73
C LEU A 171 -16.19 -3.29 3.13
N PRO A 172 -15.64 -2.77 4.24
CA PRO A 172 -14.34 -3.18 4.71
C PRO A 172 -14.38 -4.69 4.99
N VAL A 173 -13.42 -5.43 4.43
CA VAL A 173 -13.21 -6.83 4.83
C VAL A 173 -12.68 -6.77 6.25
N LEU A 174 -13.58 -6.94 7.22
CA LEU A 174 -13.18 -7.22 8.59
C LEU A 174 -12.37 -8.52 8.57
N PRO A 175 -11.23 -8.61 9.27
CA PRO A 175 -10.53 -9.87 9.39
C PRO A 175 -11.51 -10.90 9.96
N ARG A 176 -11.80 -11.95 9.17
CA ARG A 176 -12.64 -13.07 9.61
C ARG A 176 -11.96 -13.65 10.84
N GLN A 177 -12.59 -13.50 12.01
CA GLN A 177 -12.08 -14.06 13.25
C GLN A 177 -12.02 -15.58 13.08
N ALA A 178 -10.81 -16.13 12.96
CA ALA A 178 -10.57 -17.55 13.15
C ALA A 178 -10.66 -17.81 14.65
N GLY A 179 -11.86 -18.09 15.14
CA GLY A 179 -12.08 -18.22 16.58
C GLY A 179 -13.53 -18.49 16.93
N THR A 180 -14.10 -19.58 16.42
CA THR A 180 -15.24 -20.22 17.10
C THR A 180 -14.79 -21.61 17.49
N THR A 181 -14.01 -21.65 18.57
CA THR A 181 -13.79 -22.85 19.36
C THR A 181 -15.16 -23.45 19.67
N GLY A 182 -15.33 -24.74 19.34
CA GLY A 182 -16.58 -25.44 19.47
C GLY A 182 -17.20 -25.26 20.85
N PHE A 183 -18.43 -24.73 20.85
CA PHE A 183 -19.30 -24.77 22.02
C PHE A 183 -19.72 -26.23 22.21
N ARG A 184 -18.93 -27.00 22.96
CA ARG A 184 -19.30 -28.36 23.37
C ARG A 184 -20.35 -28.22 24.46
N LEU A 185 -21.62 -28.33 24.07
CA LEU A 185 -22.74 -28.47 25.00
C LEU A 185 -22.49 -29.74 25.83
N SER A 186 -21.98 -29.56 27.05
CA SER A 186 -21.89 -30.62 28.03
C SER A 186 -23.29 -30.84 28.59
N SER A 187 -24.04 -31.74 27.94
CA SER A 187 -25.30 -32.26 28.43
C SER A 187 -25.02 -33.09 29.68
N ARG A 188 -25.18 -32.47 30.86
CA ARG A 188 -25.19 -33.18 32.14
C ARG A 188 -26.60 -33.73 32.33
N SER A 189 -26.80 -35.03 32.09
CA SER A 189 -27.99 -35.72 32.57
C SER A 189 -28.06 -35.66 34.09
N PRO A 190 -29.22 -35.39 34.70
CA PRO A 190 -29.47 -35.75 36.08
C PRO A 190 -29.91 -37.23 36.12
N ASP A 191 -29.15 -38.06 36.84
CA ASP A 191 -29.59 -39.41 37.20
C ASP A 191 -30.56 -39.35 38.40
N PRO A 192 -31.46 -40.35 38.51
CA PRO A 192 -32.66 -40.32 39.38
C PRO A 192 -32.38 -40.49 40.88
#